data_AF-A0A7K0QBW9-F1
#
_entry.id   AF-A0A7K0QBW9-F1
#
_cell.length_a   1.000
_cell.length_b   1.000
_cell.length_c   1.000
_cell.angle_alpha   90.00
_cell.angle_beta   90.00
_cell.angle_gamma   90.00
#
_symmetry.space_group_name_H-M   'P 1'
#
loop_
_entity.id
_entity.type
_entity.pdbx_description
1 polymer ?
#
loop_
_entity_poly.entity_id
_entity_poly.type
_entity_poly.pdbx_seq_one_letter_code
_entity_poly.pdbx_strand_id
1 'polypeptide(L)'
;MIALNVIFKYLSLVGSFTTIGSLLAMSFLLLDTQGRLSTQGEKLRRLLWGSAILWSVGSFGTIVFTLATILDQPVSVALDATVLRSFITQITLGQYLLFEAIVGLVIAVFAFRVKKILSAAFMLVLALLGLVAPIFQSHAASSGSHGLAIGSLVIHVAALSLWVGGVIAIALIEPEDRPIAVHRFSELALWSILAVIASGTVNAWARLDFQGAWNSAYAYVVIAKIALTLILVAIGYVHRENLAKRDQIDWLGFGRLIFVEAVIMVVTVAMGAWLSSNQAPERPGRQAFDPAIAVSGIPTPPAPTWGRIFFSYEPDALMIGLLITAVALYVKGVLVLHHRGDKWPVGRTVAFACGIALIDFATSGGLGLYAHFAFSYHMVAHMILGMIAPIGIVLGAPITLALRTLPQGRTKDERGVRATLLAALHSKLAIFYTYPVVALAFFDGSLFALYFTNLFGSMMQSHVGHLFMNIHFILAGLLFFHVIIGIDPNPRRVPHLVRIVIVFAAMSIHAFFSVALMSSTTLIDRGYFASLKTPWLTDLLADQQLGGSIGWAMGEIPILIALVATFISWVKDDSREAKRIDRNTVRAAAMGQPDDLAEYNQYLQELAQRDRNES
;
A
#
# COMPACT_ATOMS: atom_id res chain seq x y z
N MET A 1 30.35 -9.65 -19.49
CA MET A 1 28.88 -9.50 -19.42
C MET A 1 28.37 -9.44 -17.99
N ILE A 2 28.64 -10.45 -17.16
CA ILE A 2 28.19 -10.51 -15.75
C ILE A 2 28.65 -9.27 -14.95
N ALA A 3 29.93 -8.88 -15.03
CA ALA A 3 30.44 -7.70 -14.31
C ALA A 3 29.73 -6.40 -14.72
N LEU A 4 29.43 -6.21 -16.00
CA LEU A 4 28.69 -5.04 -16.49
C LEU A 4 27.24 -5.05 -16.00
N ASN A 5 26.56 -6.20 -16.01
CA ASN A 5 25.23 -6.33 -15.43
C ASN A 5 25.22 -5.89 -13.96
N VAL A 6 26.21 -6.36 -13.19
CA VAL A 6 26.38 -5.98 -11.78
C VAL A 6 26.58 -4.47 -11.63
N ILE A 7 27.44 -3.85 -12.45
CA ILE A 7 27.66 -2.40 -12.43
C ILE A 7 26.35 -1.64 -12.69
N PHE A 8 25.59 -1.98 -13.73
CA PHE A 8 24.33 -1.30 -14.05
C PHE A 8 23.26 -1.48 -12.97
N LYS A 9 23.19 -2.65 -12.33
CA LYS A 9 22.34 -2.87 -11.15
C LYS A 9 22.75 -1.95 -9.99
N TYR A 10 24.04 -1.79 -9.73
CA TYR A 10 24.52 -0.85 -8.71
C TYR A 10 24.18 0.60 -9.05
N LEU A 11 24.34 1.02 -10.31
CA LEU A 11 23.92 2.35 -10.75
C LEU A 11 22.40 2.55 -10.54
N SER A 12 21.59 1.54 -10.85
CA SER A 12 20.15 1.56 -10.61
C SER A 12 19.82 1.72 -9.12
N LEU A 13 20.46 0.94 -8.25
CA LEU A 13 20.26 0.99 -6.80
C LEU A 13 20.69 2.33 -6.19
N VAL A 14 21.88 2.83 -6.55
CA VAL A 14 22.36 4.13 -6.04
C VAL A 14 21.47 5.28 -6.53
N GLY A 15 21.08 5.25 -7.81
CA GLY A 15 20.17 6.23 -8.40
C GLY A 15 18.81 6.23 -7.71
N SER A 16 18.19 5.06 -7.55
CA SER A 16 16.87 4.92 -6.91
C SER A 16 16.89 5.33 -5.44
N PHE A 17 17.88 4.91 -4.66
CA PHE A 17 17.97 5.27 -3.23
C PHE A 17 18.18 6.77 -3.06
N THR A 18 19.01 7.39 -3.89
CA THR A 18 19.22 8.85 -3.88
C THR A 18 17.96 9.59 -4.33
N THR A 19 17.22 9.07 -5.31
CA THR A 19 15.93 9.61 -5.77
C THR A 19 14.89 9.59 -4.65
N ILE A 20 14.72 8.43 -4.00
CA ILE A 20 13.81 8.23 -2.87
C ILE A 20 14.20 9.13 -1.70
N GLY A 21 15.49 9.19 -1.37
CA GLY A 21 16.03 10.10 -0.35
C GLY A 21 15.73 11.57 -0.63
N SER A 22 15.94 12.01 -1.86
CA SER A 22 15.66 13.39 -2.29
C SER A 22 14.16 13.71 -2.16
N LEU A 23 13.29 12.82 -2.63
CA LEU A 23 11.83 12.99 -2.54
C LEU A 23 11.35 12.95 -1.09
N LEU A 24 11.92 12.08 -0.26
CA LEU A 24 11.64 12.00 1.18
C LEU A 24 12.02 13.31 1.88
N ALA A 25 13.21 13.86 1.58
CA ALA A 25 13.67 15.11 2.16
C ALA A 25 12.80 16.30 1.74
N MET A 26 12.48 16.40 0.45
CA MET A 26 11.60 17.43 -0.09
C MET A 26 10.17 17.36 0.47
N SER A 27 9.69 16.16 0.80
CA SER A 27 8.30 15.95 1.24
C SER A 27 8.10 16.11 2.75
N PHE A 28 9.06 15.63 3.56
CA PHE A 28 8.84 15.44 5.00
C PHE A 28 9.95 15.96 5.91
N LEU A 29 11.20 16.03 5.44
CA LEU A 29 12.35 16.37 6.31
C LEU A 29 12.64 17.88 6.32
N LEU A 30 12.66 18.53 5.16
CA LEU A 30 12.88 19.98 5.06
C LEU A 30 11.63 20.77 5.44
N LEU A 31 11.81 22.06 5.77
CA LEU A 31 10.71 22.98 6.01
C LEU A 31 9.98 23.31 4.70
N ASP A 32 8.68 23.56 4.82
CA ASP A 32 7.82 24.00 3.73
C ASP A 32 7.17 25.34 4.06
N THR A 33 6.67 26.03 3.04
CA THR A 33 5.93 27.29 3.20
C THR A 33 4.54 27.10 2.62
N GLN A 34 3.54 26.95 3.50
CA GLN A 34 2.14 26.73 3.16
C GLN A 34 1.92 25.58 2.14
N GLY A 35 2.72 24.52 2.22
CA GLY A 35 2.68 23.34 1.35
C GLY A 35 3.51 23.42 0.07
N ARG A 36 4.22 24.52 -0.14
CA ARG A 36 5.20 24.68 -1.22
C ARG A 36 6.59 24.35 -0.70
N LEU A 37 7.43 23.83 -1.59
CA LEU A 37 8.83 23.58 -1.24
C LEU A 37 9.50 24.90 -0.83
N SER A 38 10.30 24.85 0.24
CA SER A 38 11.23 25.93 0.59
C SER A 38 12.33 26.05 -0.46
N THR A 39 13.05 27.17 -0.46
CA THR A 39 14.22 27.41 -1.33
C THR A 39 15.21 26.24 -1.30
N GLN A 40 15.43 25.66 -0.12
CA GLN A 40 16.32 24.50 0.07
C GLN A 40 15.75 23.24 -0.58
N GLY A 41 14.44 22.98 -0.42
CA GLY A 41 13.75 21.91 -1.13
C GLY A 41 13.80 22.08 -2.65
N GLU A 42 13.81 23.31 -3.16
CA GLU A 42 13.98 23.57 -4.59
C GLU A 42 15.39 23.28 -5.10
N LYS A 43 16.44 23.53 -4.30
CA LYS A 43 17.84 23.19 -4.65
C LYS A 43 18.01 21.68 -4.85
N LEU A 44 17.30 20.85 -4.07
CA LEU A 44 17.33 19.39 -4.21
C LEU A 44 16.77 18.88 -5.56
N ARG A 45 16.06 19.70 -6.35
CA ARG A 45 15.55 19.28 -7.66
C ARG A 45 16.66 18.85 -8.63
N ARG A 46 17.85 19.47 -8.55
CA ARG A 46 19.00 19.08 -9.39
C ARG A 46 19.51 17.70 -9.01
N LEU A 47 19.61 17.41 -7.71
CA LEU A 47 19.98 16.09 -7.21
C LEU A 47 18.92 15.05 -7.59
N LEU A 48 17.63 15.37 -7.41
CA LEU A 48 16.52 14.53 -7.82
C LEU A 48 16.59 14.19 -9.30
N TRP A 49 16.78 15.19 -10.16
CA TRP A 49 16.91 14.99 -11.61
C TRP A 49 18.11 14.10 -11.97
N GLY A 50 19.30 14.40 -11.43
CA GLY A 50 20.51 13.63 -11.72
C GLY A 50 20.43 12.18 -11.24
N SER A 51 19.91 11.97 -10.02
CA SER A 51 19.73 10.62 -9.46
C SER A 51 18.64 9.81 -10.19
N ALA A 52 17.56 10.45 -10.64
CA ALA A 52 16.51 9.78 -11.42
C ALA A 52 16.98 9.39 -12.84
N ILE A 53 17.82 10.22 -13.47
CA ILE A 53 18.50 9.84 -14.73
C ILE A 53 19.43 8.66 -14.49
N LEU A 54 20.27 8.73 -13.45
CA LEU A 54 21.19 7.65 -13.10
C LEU A 54 20.43 6.34 -12.88
N TRP A 55 19.29 6.41 -12.19
CA TRP A 55 18.40 5.27 -11.96
C TRP A 55 17.86 4.71 -13.28
N SER A 56 17.30 5.57 -14.15
CA SER A 56 16.73 5.15 -15.44
C SER A 56 17.78 4.54 -16.37
N VAL A 57 18.97 5.14 -16.47
CA VAL A 57 20.10 4.61 -17.24
C VAL A 57 20.60 3.29 -16.64
N GLY A 58 20.72 3.20 -15.31
CA GLY A 58 21.04 1.97 -14.59
C GLY A 58 20.06 0.85 -14.89
N SER A 59 18.76 1.14 -14.85
CA SER A 59 17.68 0.19 -15.13
C SER A 59 17.70 -0.26 -16.59
N PHE A 60 17.84 0.67 -17.55
CA PHE A 60 17.92 0.32 -18.97
C PHE A 60 19.14 -0.54 -19.29
N GLY A 61 20.31 -0.21 -18.74
CA GLY A 61 21.48 -1.07 -18.88
C GLY A 61 21.27 -2.44 -18.24
N THR A 62 20.59 -2.51 -17.08
CA THR A 62 20.23 -3.79 -16.45
C THR A 62 19.36 -4.65 -17.37
N ILE A 63 18.42 -4.08 -18.11
CA ILE A 63 17.63 -4.79 -19.13
C ILE A 63 18.55 -5.42 -20.19
N VAL A 64 19.40 -4.60 -20.82
CA VAL A 64 20.27 -5.04 -21.93
C VAL A 64 21.26 -6.11 -21.46
N PHE A 65 21.96 -5.88 -20.33
CA PHE A 65 22.97 -6.81 -19.84
C PHE A 65 22.36 -8.08 -19.22
N THR A 66 21.16 -8.01 -18.65
CA THR A 66 20.43 -9.20 -18.20
C THR A 66 20.01 -10.04 -19.39
N LEU A 67 19.44 -9.43 -20.43
CA LEU A 67 19.05 -10.13 -21.66
C LEU A 67 20.24 -10.81 -22.33
N ALA A 68 21.36 -10.09 -22.48
CA ALA A 68 22.58 -10.67 -23.05
C ALA A 68 23.16 -11.82 -22.20
N THR A 69 23.05 -11.74 -20.87
CA THR A 69 23.49 -12.81 -19.97
C THR A 69 22.57 -14.03 -20.07
N ILE A 70 21.25 -13.84 -20.19
CA ILE A 70 20.28 -14.93 -20.34
C ILE A 70 20.47 -15.66 -21.67
N LEU A 71 20.73 -14.92 -22.74
CA LEU A 71 20.94 -15.50 -24.08
C LEU A 71 22.33 -16.10 -24.26
N ASP A 72 23.27 -15.81 -23.35
CA ASP A 72 24.70 -16.10 -23.50
C ASP A 72 25.26 -15.60 -24.84
N GLN A 73 24.91 -14.36 -25.20
CA GLN A 73 25.27 -13.72 -26.46
C GLN A 73 25.92 -12.35 -26.25
N PRO A 74 26.65 -11.81 -27.26
CA PRO A 74 27.17 -10.44 -27.22
C PRO A 74 26.06 -9.38 -27.07
N VAL A 75 26.43 -8.21 -26.55
CA VAL A 75 25.51 -7.06 -26.36
C VAL A 75 24.81 -6.65 -27.66
N SER A 76 25.47 -6.80 -28.81
CA SER A 76 24.88 -6.48 -30.11
C SER A 76 23.61 -7.26 -30.41
N VAL A 77 23.53 -8.52 -29.98
CA VAL A 77 22.33 -9.36 -30.13
C VAL A 77 21.23 -8.91 -29.16
N ALA A 78 21.59 -8.54 -27.93
CA ALA A 78 20.63 -8.02 -26.96
C ALA A 78 20.09 -6.62 -27.32
N LEU A 79 20.82 -5.85 -28.12
CA LEU A 79 20.39 -4.57 -28.68
C LEU A 79 19.58 -4.72 -29.97
N ASP A 80 19.44 -5.93 -30.51
CA ASP A 80 18.53 -6.17 -31.63
C ASP A 80 17.11 -5.78 -31.23
N ALA A 81 16.44 -5.00 -32.09
CA ALA A 81 15.14 -4.43 -31.79
C ALA A 81 14.06 -5.50 -31.58
N THR A 82 14.15 -6.63 -32.29
CA THR A 82 13.18 -7.73 -32.17
C THR A 82 13.38 -8.47 -30.86
N VAL A 83 14.63 -8.79 -30.52
CA VAL A 83 15.00 -9.49 -29.29
C VAL A 83 14.67 -8.64 -28.06
N LEU A 84 15.06 -7.36 -28.05
CA LEU A 84 14.78 -6.45 -26.95
C LEU A 84 13.27 -6.21 -26.77
N ARG A 85 12.53 -5.99 -27.86
CA ARG A 85 11.07 -5.83 -27.82
C ARG A 85 10.39 -7.08 -27.27
N SER A 86 10.81 -8.26 -27.72
CA SER A 86 10.28 -9.53 -27.21
C SER A 86 10.48 -9.64 -25.70
N PHE A 87 11.69 -9.37 -25.22
CA PHE A 87 12.00 -9.42 -23.79
C PHE A 87 11.13 -8.46 -22.95
N ILE A 88 11.01 -7.20 -23.34
CA ILE A 88 10.29 -6.21 -22.53
C ILE A 88 8.76 -6.30 -22.64
N THR A 89 8.22 -6.97 -23.67
CA THR A 89 6.77 -7.08 -23.88
C THR A 89 6.19 -8.45 -23.54
N GLN A 90 6.96 -9.53 -23.65
CA GLN A 90 6.47 -10.91 -23.48
C GLN A 90 7.03 -11.59 -22.22
N ILE A 91 8.17 -11.13 -21.69
CA ILE A 91 8.79 -11.72 -20.50
C ILE A 91 8.51 -10.84 -19.29
N THR A 92 7.92 -11.41 -18.23
CA THR A 92 7.52 -10.68 -17.00
C THR A 92 8.69 -9.93 -16.35
N LEU A 93 9.87 -10.55 -16.29
CA LEU A 93 11.08 -9.89 -15.78
C LEU A 93 11.43 -8.64 -16.59
N GLY A 94 11.37 -8.73 -17.93
CA GLY A 94 11.61 -7.60 -18.83
C GLY A 94 10.56 -6.50 -18.67
N GLN A 95 9.29 -6.85 -18.48
CA GLN A 95 8.20 -5.90 -18.21
C GLN A 95 8.42 -5.12 -16.91
N TYR A 96 8.85 -5.78 -15.83
CA TYR A 96 9.10 -5.11 -14.54
C TYR A 96 10.35 -4.23 -14.56
N LEU A 97 11.43 -4.67 -15.19
CA LEU A 97 12.61 -3.82 -15.39
C LEU A 97 12.30 -2.61 -16.28
N LEU A 98 11.46 -2.79 -17.31
CA LEU A 98 10.99 -1.68 -18.14
C LEU A 98 10.15 -0.70 -17.31
N PHE A 99 9.23 -1.19 -16.48
CA PHE A 99 8.44 -0.35 -15.59
C PHE A 99 9.32 0.47 -14.63
N GLU A 100 10.33 -0.15 -14.00
CA GLU A 100 11.32 0.53 -13.17
C GLU A 100 12.03 1.66 -13.95
N ALA A 101 12.53 1.36 -15.16
CA ALA A 101 13.22 2.33 -16.02
C ALA A 101 12.33 3.52 -16.42
N ILE A 102 11.06 3.25 -16.73
CA ILE A 102 10.04 4.27 -17.06
C ILE A 102 9.76 5.14 -15.84
N VAL A 103 9.61 4.56 -14.65
CA VAL A 103 9.39 5.34 -13.42
C VAL A 103 10.55 6.30 -13.17
N GLY A 104 11.80 5.83 -13.27
CA GLY A 104 12.98 6.69 -13.15
C GLY A 104 12.96 7.83 -14.18
N LEU A 105 12.60 7.54 -15.43
CA LEU A 105 12.48 8.54 -16.49
C LEU A 105 11.37 9.57 -16.22
N VAL A 106 10.19 9.12 -15.78
CA VAL A 106 9.06 10.00 -15.43
C VAL A 106 9.46 10.93 -14.30
N ILE A 107 10.11 10.42 -13.25
CA ILE A 107 10.58 11.27 -12.14
C ILE A 107 11.61 12.29 -12.65
N ALA A 108 12.56 11.89 -13.50
CA ALA A 108 13.52 12.80 -14.10
C ALA A 108 12.84 13.92 -14.92
N VAL A 109 11.89 13.58 -15.78
CA VAL A 109 11.15 14.54 -16.63
C VAL A 109 10.36 15.55 -15.79
N PHE A 110 9.79 15.12 -14.68
CA PHE A 110 8.96 15.97 -13.83
C PHE A 110 9.68 16.58 -12.63
N ALA A 111 10.96 16.27 -12.39
CA ALA A 111 11.74 16.74 -11.23
C ALA A 111 11.67 18.27 -11.04
N PHE A 112 11.83 19.04 -12.12
CA PHE A 112 11.77 20.51 -12.07
C PHE A 112 10.34 21.09 -11.97
N ARG A 113 9.31 20.27 -12.16
CA ARG A 113 7.90 20.67 -12.03
C ARG A 113 7.37 20.48 -10.60
N VAL A 114 8.13 19.82 -9.72
CA VAL A 114 7.73 19.56 -8.33
C VAL A 114 7.84 20.84 -7.50
N LYS A 115 6.73 21.56 -7.33
CA LYS A 115 6.65 22.80 -6.51
C LYS A 115 5.93 22.64 -5.18
N LYS A 116 5.19 21.55 -5.00
CA LYS A 116 4.35 21.31 -3.82
C LYS A 116 4.81 20.02 -3.14
N ILE A 117 4.69 19.97 -1.80
CA ILE A 117 4.98 18.76 -1.02
C ILE A 117 4.15 17.58 -1.51
N LEU A 118 2.86 17.79 -1.78
CA LEU A 118 1.98 16.71 -2.21
C LEU A 118 2.43 16.07 -3.53
N SER A 119 3.00 16.87 -4.44
CA SER A 119 3.58 16.36 -5.68
C SER A 119 4.86 15.55 -5.43
N ALA A 120 5.70 16.00 -4.50
CA ALA A 120 6.89 15.25 -4.08
C ALA A 120 6.52 13.93 -3.39
N ALA A 121 5.50 13.94 -2.53
CA ALA A 121 4.99 12.75 -1.85
C ALA A 121 4.38 11.73 -2.83
N PHE A 122 3.63 12.21 -3.84
CA PHE A 122 3.12 11.35 -4.91
C PHE A 122 4.26 10.69 -5.70
N MET A 123 5.30 11.46 -6.05
CA MET A 123 6.48 10.92 -6.70
C MET A 123 7.26 9.94 -5.83
N LEU A 124 7.30 10.15 -4.50
CA LEU A 124 7.91 9.21 -3.57
C LEU A 124 7.22 7.85 -3.63
N VAL A 125 5.88 7.84 -3.63
CA VAL A 125 5.09 6.60 -3.79
C VAL A 125 5.39 5.96 -5.15
N LEU A 126 5.41 6.75 -6.23
CA LEU A 126 5.75 6.25 -7.57
C LEU A 126 7.17 5.65 -7.60
N ALA A 127 8.15 6.30 -6.97
CA ALA A 127 9.52 5.82 -6.88
C ALA A 127 9.62 4.49 -6.12
N LEU A 128 8.90 4.36 -4.99
CA LEU A 128 8.83 3.10 -4.25
C LEU A 128 8.20 1.99 -5.10
N LEU A 129 7.11 2.26 -5.83
CA LEU A 129 6.49 1.30 -6.74
C LEU A 129 7.44 0.85 -7.87
N GLY A 130 8.16 1.79 -8.48
CA GLY A 130 9.15 1.48 -9.51
C GLY A 130 10.29 0.61 -8.98
N LEU A 131 10.80 0.92 -7.78
CA LEU A 131 11.89 0.17 -7.15
C LEU A 131 11.50 -1.27 -6.79
N VAL A 132 10.27 -1.49 -6.30
CA VAL A 132 9.86 -2.82 -5.84
C VAL A 132 9.39 -3.74 -6.96
N ALA A 133 8.99 -3.21 -8.12
CA ALA A 133 8.41 -4.01 -9.20
C ALA A 133 9.30 -5.19 -9.65
N PRO A 134 10.61 -5.02 -9.92
CA PRO A 134 11.47 -6.14 -10.34
C PRO A 134 11.68 -7.21 -9.24
N ILE A 135 11.45 -6.87 -7.97
CA ILE A 135 11.69 -7.76 -6.82
C ILE A 135 10.74 -8.95 -6.83
N PHE A 136 9.52 -8.76 -7.34
CA PHE A 136 8.53 -9.82 -7.51
C PHE A 136 9.03 -10.98 -8.38
N GLN A 137 10.03 -10.73 -9.24
CA GLN A 137 10.62 -11.72 -10.13
C GLN A 137 11.99 -12.23 -9.66
N SER A 138 12.34 -11.99 -8.39
CA SER A 138 13.60 -12.48 -7.82
C SER A 138 13.61 -14.01 -7.71
N HIS A 139 14.75 -14.63 -8.04
CA HIS A 139 14.98 -16.10 -7.99
C HIS A 139 14.95 -16.70 -6.57
N ALA A 140 14.59 -15.92 -5.55
CA ALA A 140 14.47 -16.33 -4.16
C ALA A 140 13.38 -17.40 -3.91
N ALA A 141 12.56 -17.66 -4.92
CA ALA A 141 11.35 -18.47 -4.90
C ALA A 141 11.55 -19.99 -4.99
N SER A 142 12.77 -20.49 -5.24
CA SER A 142 12.99 -21.91 -5.56
C SER A 142 12.88 -22.89 -4.37
N SER A 143 12.59 -22.42 -3.15
CA SER A 143 12.49 -23.32 -1.97
C SER A 143 11.48 -22.85 -0.91
N GLY A 144 10.19 -23.10 -1.12
CA GLY A 144 9.14 -23.04 -0.07
C GLY A 144 8.60 -21.65 0.29
N SER A 145 7.28 -21.54 0.48
CA SER A 145 6.50 -20.33 0.83
C SER A 145 6.85 -19.09 0.00
N HIS A 146 6.44 -19.09 -1.27
CA HIS A 146 6.71 -18.02 -2.24
C HIS A 146 6.30 -16.62 -1.72
N GLY A 147 5.13 -16.53 -1.07
CA GLY A 147 4.59 -15.28 -0.52
C GLY A 147 5.44 -14.71 0.63
N LEU A 148 5.98 -15.58 1.49
CA LEU A 148 6.83 -15.17 2.60
C LEU A 148 8.18 -14.63 2.10
N ALA A 149 8.82 -15.34 1.16
CA ALA A 149 10.12 -14.94 0.63
C ALA A 149 10.06 -13.62 -0.17
N ILE A 150 9.12 -13.52 -1.12
CA ILE A 150 9.01 -12.32 -1.96
C ILE A 150 8.47 -11.14 -1.17
N GLY A 151 7.42 -11.34 -0.37
CA GLY A 151 6.82 -10.25 0.40
C GLY A 151 7.78 -9.64 1.41
N SER A 152 8.57 -10.48 2.10
CA SER A 152 9.61 -9.98 3.00
C SER A 152 10.71 -9.24 2.24
N LEU A 153 11.11 -9.70 1.05
CA LEU A 153 12.13 -8.99 0.26
C LEU A 153 11.64 -7.63 -0.24
N VAL A 154 10.38 -7.51 -0.64
CA VAL A 154 9.75 -6.22 -1.00
C VAL A 154 9.79 -5.25 0.18
N ILE A 155 9.38 -5.69 1.38
CA ILE A 155 9.47 -4.90 2.61
C ILE A 155 10.92 -4.49 2.89
N HIS A 156 11.86 -5.44 2.74
CA HIS A 156 13.27 -5.22 3.00
C HIS A 156 13.84 -4.09 2.15
N VAL A 157 13.61 -4.14 0.83
CA VAL A 157 14.17 -3.14 -0.11
C VAL A 157 13.46 -1.79 0.02
N ALA A 158 12.14 -1.78 0.21
CA ALA A 158 11.41 -0.54 0.47
C ALA A 158 11.92 0.16 1.74
N ALA A 159 12.04 -0.57 2.85
CA ALA A 159 12.55 -0.04 4.11
C ALA A 159 14.03 0.41 3.99
N LEU A 160 14.87 -0.39 3.32
CA LEU A 160 16.28 -0.07 3.09
C LEU A 160 16.44 1.20 2.24
N SER A 161 15.62 1.39 1.21
CA SER A 161 15.66 2.60 0.38
C SER A 161 15.25 3.86 1.14
N LEU A 162 14.27 3.77 2.04
CA LEU A 162 13.88 4.88 2.91
C LEU A 162 14.99 5.20 3.94
N TRP A 163 15.64 4.17 4.48
CA TRP A 163 16.72 4.34 5.44
C TRP A 163 17.99 4.89 4.79
N VAL A 164 18.58 4.17 3.84
CA VAL A 164 19.83 4.54 3.18
C VAL A 164 19.63 5.81 2.35
N GLY A 165 18.53 5.92 1.61
CA GLY A 165 18.19 7.13 0.86
C GLY A 165 18.02 8.34 1.76
N GLY A 166 17.37 8.20 2.92
CA GLY A 166 17.24 9.29 3.88
C GLY A 166 18.56 9.73 4.51
N VAL A 167 19.48 8.79 4.79
CA VAL A 167 20.85 9.13 5.25
C VAL A 167 21.61 9.89 4.15
N ILE A 168 21.54 9.44 2.90
CA ILE A 168 22.13 10.15 1.75
C ILE A 168 21.54 11.56 1.66
N ALA A 169 20.23 11.72 1.81
CA ALA A 169 19.60 13.02 1.76
C ALA A 169 20.06 13.94 2.89
N ILE A 170 20.18 13.45 4.12
CA ILE A 170 20.70 14.24 5.27
C ILE A 170 22.14 14.65 5.06
N ALA A 171 22.97 13.78 4.48
CA ALA A 171 24.35 14.12 4.16
C ALA A 171 24.45 15.25 3.12
N LEU A 172 23.50 15.32 2.19
CA LEU A 172 23.52 16.25 1.05
C LEU A 172 22.75 17.56 1.27
N ILE A 173 21.86 17.65 2.25
CA ILE A 173 21.22 18.93 2.62
C ILE A 173 22.21 19.85 3.35
N GLU A 174 21.91 21.16 3.30
CA GLU A 174 22.75 22.19 3.90
C GLU A 174 22.88 22.00 5.42
N PRO A 175 24.06 22.27 6.03
CA PRO A 175 24.30 22.04 7.44
C PRO A 175 23.27 22.69 8.38
N GLU A 176 22.72 23.84 7.99
CA GLU A 176 21.73 24.61 8.75
C GLU A 176 20.37 23.88 8.88
N ASP A 177 20.00 23.07 7.89
CA ASP A 177 18.72 22.33 7.85
C ASP A 177 18.80 20.96 8.54
N ARG A 178 20.01 20.42 8.71
CA ARG A 178 20.25 19.08 9.26
C ARG A 178 19.63 18.87 10.65
N PRO A 179 19.69 19.79 11.63
CA PRO A 179 19.14 19.54 12.96
C PRO A 179 17.64 19.25 12.93
N ILE A 180 16.90 20.00 12.11
CA ILE A 180 15.45 19.87 12.00
C ILE A 180 15.08 18.61 11.20
N ALA A 181 15.85 18.28 10.16
CA ALA A 181 15.65 17.08 9.35
C ALA A 181 15.93 15.78 10.14
N VAL A 182 17.00 15.74 10.94
CA VAL A 182 17.44 14.57 11.71
C VAL A 182 16.37 14.12 12.72
N HIS A 183 15.69 15.05 13.39
CA HIS A 183 14.67 14.67 14.37
C HIS A 183 13.50 13.90 13.73
N ARG A 184 12.99 14.35 12.57
CA ARG A 184 11.91 13.65 11.86
C ARG A 184 12.41 12.35 11.23
N PHE A 185 13.61 12.38 10.66
CA PHE A 185 14.19 11.21 10.05
C PHE A 185 14.47 10.10 11.07
N SER A 186 14.83 10.44 12.32
CA SER A 186 15.14 9.45 13.36
C SER A 186 13.96 8.50 13.65
N GLU A 187 12.72 9.01 13.67
CA GLU A 187 11.54 8.15 13.81
C GLU A 187 11.41 7.21 12.60
N LEU A 188 11.47 7.75 11.38
CA LEU A 188 11.36 6.95 10.16
C LEU A 188 12.48 5.90 10.06
N ALA A 189 13.71 6.29 10.37
CA ALA A 189 14.86 5.41 10.38
C ALA A 189 14.68 4.25 11.36
N LEU A 190 14.10 4.49 12.54
CA LEU A 190 13.77 3.42 13.49
C LEU A 190 12.79 2.40 12.89
N TRP A 191 11.70 2.86 12.26
CA TRP A 191 10.74 1.97 11.58
C TRP A 191 11.41 1.20 10.44
N SER A 192 12.21 1.87 9.62
CA SER A 192 12.92 1.24 8.52
C SER A 192 13.94 0.20 9.00
N ILE A 193 14.69 0.49 10.08
CA ILE A 193 15.64 -0.46 10.69
C ILE A 193 14.89 -1.71 11.18
N LEU A 194 13.80 -1.53 11.93
CA LEU A 194 12.99 -2.65 12.43
C LEU A 194 12.44 -3.50 11.27
N ALA A 195 11.93 -2.85 10.21
CA ALA A 195 11.45 -3.52 9.02
C ALA A 195 12.57 -4.28 8.28
N VAL A 196 13.76 -3.68 8.13
CA VAL A 196 14.94 -4.31 7.50
C VAL A 196 15.40 -5.53 8.30
N ILE A 197 15.45 -5.43 9.63
CA ILE A 197 15.84 -6.54 10.51
C ILE A 197 14.80 -7.67 10.42
N ALA A 198 13.52 -7.38 10.64
CA ALA A 198 12.47 -8.39 10.62
C ALA A 198 12.38 -9.10 9.26
N SER A 199 12.31 -8.34 8.17
CA SER A 199 12.27 -8.89 6.81
C SER A 199 13.56 -9.62 6.42
N GLY A 200 14.71 -9.16 6.90
CA GLY A 200 16.01 -9.80 6.68
C GLY A 200 16.12 -11.14 7.40
N THR A 201 15.61 -11.22 8.64
CA THR A 201 15.52 -12.48 9.41
C THR A 201 14.61 -13.48 8.73
N VAL A 202 13.42 -13.04 8.28
CA VAL A 202 12.46 -13.90 7.55
C VAL A 202 13.09 -14.42 6.25
N ASN A 203 13.77 -13.57 5.48
CA ASN A 203 14.50 -13.99 4.27
C ASN A 203 15.65 -14.95 4.56
N ALA A 204 16.41 -14.71 5.63
CA ALA A 204 17.53 -15.57 6.02
C ALA A 204 17.01 -16.94 6.45
N TRP A 205 15.94 -16.97 7.25
CA TRP A 205 15.30 -18.21 7.69
C TRP A 205 14.78 -19.01 6.49
N ALA A 206 14.01 -18.39 5.60
CA ALA A 206 13.47 -19.05 4.40
C ALA A 206 14.53 -19.75 3.53
N ARG A 207 15.78 -19.26 3.55
CA ARG A 207 16.89 -19.80 2.73
C ARG A 207 17.88 -20.69 3.48
N LEU A 208 17.94 -20.59 4.81
CA LEU A 208 18.92 -21.30 5.66
C LEU A 208 18.29 -22.28 6.65
N ASP A 209 17.02 -22.67 6.43
CA ASP A 209 16.25 -23.58 7.30
C ASP A 209 16.67 -25.07 7.24
N PHE A 210 17.90 -25.39 6.79
CA PHE A 210 18.40 -26.76 6.75
C PHE A 210 19.89 -26.83 7.05
N GLN A 211 20.34 -27.93 7.66
CA GLN A 211 21.70 -28.09 8.19
C GLN A 211 22.81 -27.84 7.14
N GLY A 212 22.62 -28.36 5.92
CA GLY A 212 23.60 -28.20 4.82
C GLY A 212 23.79 -26.76 4.35
N ALA A 213 22.84 -25.85 4.62
CA ALA A 213 22.92 -24.46 4.19
C ALA A 213 23.97 -23.65 4.97
N TRP A 214 24.24 -24.03 6.22
CA TRP A 214 25.04 -23.24 7.17
C TRP A 214 26.53 -23.20 6.84
N ASN A 215 27.04 -24.18 6.09
CA ASN A 215 28.44 -24.19 5.63
C ASN A 215 28.59 -23.70 4.18
N SER A 216 27.78 -22.71 3.78
CA SER A 216 27.83 -22.11 2.45
C SER A 216 28.40 -20.69 2.48
N ALA A 217 29.01 -20.25 1.38
CA ALA A 217 29.41 -18.85 1.20
C ALA A 217 28.21 -17.89 1.40
N TYR A 218 27.02 -18.34 1.00
CA TYR A 218 25.78 -17.62 1.20
C TYR A 218 25.50 -17.35 2.68
N ALA A 219 25.59 -18.38 3.54
CA ALA A 219 25.38 -18.25 4.98
C ALA A 219 26.39 -17.29 5.63
N TYR A 220 27.68 -17.36 5.26
CA TYR A 220 28.70 -16.47 5.80
C TYR A 220 28.45 -14.99 5.46
N VAL A 221 28.01 -14.70 4.23
CA VAL A 221 27.63 -13.33 3.83
C VAL A 221 26.39 -12.86 4.59
N VAL A 222 25.41 -13.72 4.85
CA VAL A 222 24.25 -13.40 5.70
C VAL A 222 24.68 -13.07 7.13
N ILE A 223 25.54 -13.89 7.75
CA ILE A 223 26.05 -13.66 9.11
C ILE A 223 26.80 -12.35 9.20
N ALA A 224 27.70 -12.08 8.24
CA ALA A 224 28.44 -10.82 8.21
C ALA A 224 27.51 -9.61 7.99
N LYS A 225 26.46 -9.72 7.17
CA LYS A 225 25.43 -8.68 7.01
C LYS A 225 24.68 -8.41 8.32
N ILE A 226 24.35 -9.46 9.09
CA ILE A 226 23.73 -9.33 10.42
C ILE A 226 24.67 -8.57 11.36
N ALA A 227 25.94 -8.96 11.44
CA ALA A 227 26.93 -8.29 12.28
C ALA A 227 27.10 -6.80 11.95
N LEU A 228 27.25 -6.46 10.65
CA LEU A 228 27.34 -5.07 10.21
C LEU A 228 26.07 -4.26 10.49
N THR A 229 24.90 -4.88 10.36
CA THR A 229 23.63 -4.23 10.70
C THR A 229 23.53 -3.95 12.20
N LEU A 230 23.95 -4.88 13.05
CA LEU A 230 24.00 -4.67 14.50
C LEU A 230 24.96 -3.53 14.88
N ILE A 231 26.11 -3.45 14.21
CA ILE A 231 27.07 -2.35 14.39
C ILE A 231 26.42 -1.01 14.00
N LEU A 232 25.74 -0.93 12.85
CA LEU A 232 25.02 0.28 12.43
C LEU A 232 23.96 0.71 13.46
N VAL A 233 23.18 -0.24 13.99
CA VAL A 233 22.16 0.05 15.00
C VAL A 233 22.79 0.55 16.30
N ALA A 234 23.90 -0.06 16.74
CA ALA A 234 24.62 0.36 17.93
C ALA A 234 25.19 1.77 17.78
N ILE A 235 25.80 2.10 16.63
CA ILE A 235 26.30 3.44 16.33
C ILE A 235 25.14 4.44 16.35
N GLY A 236 24.03 4.13 15.67
CA GLY A 236 22.85 5.00 15.63
C GLY A 236 22.20 5.22 17.01
N TYR A 237 22.17 4.19 17.88
CA TYR A 237 21.67 4.30 19.25
C TYR A 237 22.56 5.22 20.10
N VAL A 238 23.87 4.98 20.11
CA VAL A 238 24.84 5.81 20.84
C VAL A 238 24.79 7.26 20.33
N HIS A 239 24.63 7.44 19.04
CA HIS A 239 24.49 8.75 18.42
C HIS A 239 23.26 9.50 18.92
N ARG A 240 22.09 8.83 18.92
CA ARG A 240 20.83 9.39 19.42
C ARG A 240 20.92 9.78 20.89
N GLU A 241 21.53 8.94 21.72
CA GLU A 241 21.69 9.20 23.15
C GLU A 241 22.62 10.40 23.41
N ASN A 242 23.70 10.53 22.62
CA ASN A 242 24.64 11.65 22.74
C ASN A 242 24.06 12.98 22.25
N LEU A 243 23.25 12.96 21.18
CA LEU A 243 22.51 14.14 20.69
C LEU A 243 21.49 14.65 21.70
N ALA A 244 20.84 13.76 22.45
CA ALA A 244 19.87 14.14 23.47
C ALA A 244 20.51 14.80 24.71
N LYS A 245 21.82 14.59 24.94
CA LYS A 245 22.56 15.04 26.13
C LYS A 245 23.41 16.29 25.91
N ARG A 246 23.56 16.79 24.67
CA ARG A 246 24.46 17.91 24.35
C ARG A 246 23.68 19.12 23.82
N ASP A 247 23.94 20.28 24.40
CA ASP A 247 23.33 21.55 23.99
C ASP A 247 23.89 22.10 22.67
N GLN A 248 25.04 21.60 22.20
CA GLN A 248 25.67 21.98 20.93
C GLN A 248 26.14 20.75 20.15
N ILE A 249 25.84 20.72 18.85
CA ILE A 249 26.20 19.64 17.93
C ILE A 249 27.63 19.87 17.41
N ASP A 250 28.55 18.94 17.71
CA ASP A 250 29.88 18.90 17.09
C ASP A 250 29.76 18.41 15.64
N TRP A 251 29.72 19.34 14.70
CA TRP A 251 29.53 19.07 13.27
C TRP A 251 30.67 18.27 12.63
N LEU A 252 31.91 18.39 13.12
CA LEU A 252 33.05 17.64 12.59
C LEU A 252 32.96 16.17 13.02
N GLY A 253 32.71 15.92 14.30
CA GLY A 253 32.44 14.57 14.82
C GLY A 253 31.22 13.95 14.18
N PHE A 254 30.15 14.74 13.98
CA PHE A 254 28.92 14.35 13.31
C PHE A 254 29.16 13.90 11.86
N GLY A 255 29.90 14.69 11.08
CA GLY A 255 30.25 14.36 9.70
C GLY A 255 31.09 13.08 9.59
N ARG A 256 32.06 12.89 10.50
CA ARG A 256 32.89 11.67 10.54
C ARG A 256 32.06 10.43 10.86
N LEU A 257 31.11 10.53 11.78
CA LEU A 257 30.24 9.42 12.16
C LEU A 257 29.30 9.03 11.01
N ILE A 258 28.64 10.01 10.38
CA ILE A 258 27.81 9.78 9.19
C ILE A 258 28.61 9.13 8.08
N PHE A 259 29.86 9.53 7.89
CA PHE A 259 30.71 8.91 6.89
C PHE A 259 30.98 7.43 7.21
N VAL A 260 31.31 7.09 8.47
CA VAL A 260 31.50 5.69 8.89
C VAL A 260 30.22 4.88 8.72
N GLU A 261 29.08 5.41 9.14
CA GLU A 261 27.77 4.76 8.93
C GLU A 261 27.50 4.55 7.44
N ALA A 262 27.73 5.56 6.60
CA ALA A 262 27.52 5.47 5.16
C ALA A 262 28.42 4.39 4.52
N VAL A 263 29.69 4.28 4.93
CA VAL A 263 30.60 3.23 4.43
C VAL A 263 30.08 1.84 4.82
N ILE A 264 29.69 1.62 6.08
CA ILE A 264 29.15 0.34 6.53
C ILE A 264 27.84 0.01 5.78
N MET A 265 26.97 1.01 5.57
CA MET A 265 25.75 0.85 4.78
C MET A 265 26.05 0.45 3.33
N VAL A 266 27.00 1.11 2.66
CA VAL A 266 27.40 0.77 1.29
C VAL A 266 27.88 -0.67 1.20
N VAL A 267 28.73 -1.11 2.14
CA VAL A 267 29.20 -2.51 2.21
C VAL A 267 28.03 -3.47 2.44
N THR A 268 27.14 -3.15 3.38
CA THR A 268 25.96 -3.98 3.71
C THR A 268 24.99 -4.11 2.53
N VAL A 269 24.76 -3.02 1.79
CA VAL A 269 23.93 -3.01 0.57
C VAL A 269 24.60 -3.82 -0.54
N ALA A 270 25.92 -3.69 -0.73
CA ALA A 270 26.67 -4.47 -1.71
C ALA A 270 26.63 -5.97 -1.43
N MET A 271 26.75 -6.38 -0.17
CA MET A 271 26.57 -7.77 0.24
C MET A 271 25.14 -8.27 -0.04
N GLY A 272 24.13 -7.43 0.19
CA GLY A 272 22.74 -7.73 -0.18
C GLY A 272 22.53 -7.90 -1.69
N ALA A 273 23.12 -7.03 -2.51
CA ALA A 273 23.07 -7.13 -3.97
C ALA A 273 23.78 -8.40 -4.48
N TRP A 274 24.89 -8.79 -3.84
CA TRP A 274 25.57 -10.06 -4.11
C TRP A 274 24.67 -11.26 -3.75
N LEU A 275 24.06 -11.28 -2.56
CA LEU A 275 23.13 -12.35 -2.15
C LEU A 275 21.93 -12.47 -3.10
N SER A 276 21.44 -11.35 -3.64
CA SER A 276 20.34 -11.35 -4.61
C SER A 276 20.74 -11.89 -5.98
N SER A 277 22.03 -11.88 -6.32
CA SER A 277 22.53 -12.28 -7.64
C SER A 277 23.14 -13.68 -7.65
N ASN A 278 23.34 -14.28 -6.47
CA ASN A 278 23.87 -15.63 -6.32
C ASN A 278 22.75 -16.59 -5.90
N GLN A 279 22.83 -17.82 -6.36
CA GLN A 279 21.86 -18.85 -6.01
C GLN A 279 21.95 -19.18 -4.51
N ALA A 280 20.79 -19.36 -3.88
CA ALA A 280 20.72 -19.85 -2.51
C ALA A 280 21.11 -21.34 -2.45
N PRO A 281 21.56 -21.84 -1.29
CA PRO A 281 21.87 -23.26 -1.13
C PRO A 281 20.66 -24.15 -1.47
N GLU A 282 20.86 -25.17 -2.31
CA GLU A 282 19.80 -26.11 -2.68
C GLU A 282 19.62 -27.20 -1.60
N ARG A 283 18.36 -27.63 -1.39
CA ARG A 283 18.05 -28.74 -0.50
C ARG A 283 18.50 -30.06 -1.16
N PRO A 284 19.14 -30.99 -0.42
CA PRO A 284 19.54 -32.28 -0.99
C PRO A 284 18.33 -33.11 -1.44
N GLY A 285 18.35 -33.64 -2.66
CA GLY A 285 17.36 -34.59 -3.19
C GLY A 285 16.63 -34.11 -4.46
N ARG A 286 16.15 -35.05 -5.28
CA ARG A 286 15.28 -34.75 -6.44
C ARG A 286 13.86 -34.49 -5.93
N GLN A 287 13.39 -33.25 -6.01
CA GLN A 287 11.97 -32.96 -5.77
C GLN A 287 11.15 -33.48 -6.94
N ALA A 288 10.10 -34.25 -6.65
CA ALA A 288 9.13 -34.66 -7.66
C ALA A 288 8.42 -33.40 -8.21
N PHE A 289 8.14 -33.39 -9.51
CA PHE A 289 7.40 -32.29 -10.12
C PHE A 289 5.97 -32.24 -9.54
N ASP A 290 5.62 -31.12 -8.91
CA ASP A 290 4.29 -30.82 -8.42
C ASP A 290 3.71 -29.63 -9.22
N PRO A 291 2.64 -29.84 -10.03
CA PRO A 291 1.99 -28.77 -10.79
C PRO A 291 1.56 -27.59 -9.92
N ALA A 292 1.07 -27.86 -8.70
CA ALA A 292 0.61 -26.80 -7.80
C ALA A 292 1.77 -25.92 -7.34
N ILE A 293 2.91 -26.51 -6.98
CA ILE A 293 4.11 -25.75 -6.61
C ILE A 293 4.64 -24.98 -7.82
N ALA A 294 4.62 -25.58 -9.02
CA ALA A 294 5.09 -24.93 -10.24
C ALA A 294 4.24 -23.71 -10.63
N VAL A 295 2.93 -23.72 -10.38
CA VAL A 295 1.99 -22.64 -10.75
C VAL A 295 1.78 -21.63 -9.62
N SER A 296 1.55 -22.11 -8.39
CA SER A 296 1.18 -21.26 -7.24
C SER A 296 2.33 -21.01 -6.26
N GLY A 297 3.42 -21.79 -6.34
CA GLY A 297 4.51 -21.74 -5.36
C GLY A 297 4.17 -22.40 -4.01
N ILE A 298 2.99 -23.01 -3.89
CA ILE A 298 2.45 -23.60 -2.66
C ILE A 298 2.02 -25.05 -2.96
N PRO A 299 2.31 -26.02 -2.08
CA PRO A 299 1.81 -27.39 -2.25
C PRO A 299 0.28 -27.43 -2.13
N THR A 300 -0.36 -28.35 -2.87
CA THR A 300 -1.81 -28.52 -2.77
C THR A 300 -2.22 -28.91 -1.34
N PRO A 301 -3.08 -28.14 -0.65
CA PRO A 301 -3.52 -28.49 0.68
C PRO A 301 -4.43 -29.72 0.64
N PRO A 302 -4.55 -30.49 1.74
CA PRO A 302 -5.57 -31.52 1.87
C PRO A 302 -6.99 -30.94 1.73
N ALA A 303 -7.98 -31.80 1.44
CA ALA A 303 -9.37 -31.40 1.26
C ALA A 303 -9.87 -30.47 2.39
N PRO A 304 -10.66 -29.43 2.07
CA PRO A 304 -11.08 -28.46 3.06
C PRO A 304 -11.94 -29.09 4.15
N THR A 305 -11.67 -28.69 5.39
CA THR A 305 -12.50 -28.96 6.58
C THR A 305 -12.56 -27.68 7.39
N TRP A 306 -13.58 -27.50 8.23
CA TRP A 306 -13.66 -26.31 9.09
C TRP A 306 -12.38 -26.08 9.91
N GLY A 307 -11.80 -27.13 10.48
CA GLY A 307 -10.54 -27.03 11.21
C GLY A 307 -9.39 -26.53 10.33
N ARG A 308 -9.25 -27.03 9.10
CA ARG A 308 -8.19 -26.57 8.18
C ARG A 308 -8.44 -25.14 7.71
N ILE A 309 -9.69 -24.78 7.40
CA ILE A 309 -10.02 -23.42 6.96
C ILE A 309 -9.68 -22.40 8.05
N PHE A 310 -9.98 -22.68 9.32
CA PHE A 310 -9.72 -21.73 10.41
C PHE A 310 -8.30 -21.74 10.96
N PHE A 311 -7.58 -22.87 10.89
CA PHE A 311 -6.28 -23.03 11.56
C PHE A 311 -5.09 -23.28 10.63
N SER A 312 -5.29 -23.58 9.34
CA SER A 312 -4.19 -23.56 8.38
C SER A 312 -3.72 -22.12 8.16
N TYR A 313 -2.45 -21.95 7.80
CA TYR A 313 -1.86 -20.63 7.64
C TYR A 313 -0.72 -20.68 6.62
N GLU A 314 -0.82 -19.87 5.57
CA GLU A 314 0.21 -19.68 4.54
C GLU A 314 0.59 -18.19 4.53
N PRO A 315 1.71 -17.80 5.17
CA PRO A 315 2.02 -16.39 5.42
C PRO A 315 2.31 -15.61 4.14
N ASP A 316 1.52 -14.57 3.87
CA ASP A 316 1.88 -13.49 2.94
C ASP A 316 2.63 -12.39 3.70
N ALA A 317 3.96 -12.40 3.61
CA ALA A 317 4.79 -11.47 4.37
C ALA A 317 4.53 -10.00 4.01
N LEU A 318 4.15 -9.69 2.76
CA LEU A 318 3.87 -8.32 2.34
C LEU A 318 2.58 -7.83 3.01
N MET A 319 1.52 -8.63 2.93
CA MET A 319 0.24 -8.30 3.54
C MET A 319 0.37 -8.19 5.06
N ILE A 320 1.03 -9.16 5.71
CA ILE A 320 1.31 -9.13 7.14
C ILE A 320 2.09 -7.86 7.52
N GLY A 321 3.11 -7.47 6.74
CA GLY A 321 3.86 -6.24 6.98
C GLY A 321 3.00 -4.97 6.87
N LEU A 322 2.09 -4.90 5.89
CA LEU A 322 1.13 -3.81 5.74
C LEU A 322 0.17 -3.75 6.93
N LEU A 323 -0.37 -4.90 7.36
CA LEU A 323 -1.28 -5.00 8.50
C LEU A 323 -0.60 -4.63 9.82
N ILE A 324 0.62 -5.13 10.07
CA ILE A 324 1.42 -4.76 11.24
C ILE A 324 1.67 -3.25 11.24
N THR A 325 2.00 -2.66 10.10
CA THR A 325 2.21 -1.21 9.98
C THR A 325 0.92 -0.45 10.31
N ALA A 326 -0.22 -0.87 9.76
CA ALA A 326 -1.52 -0.27 10.04
C ALA A 326 -1.89 -0.36 11.54
N VAL A 327 -1.71 -1.53 12.16
CA VAL A 327 -1.94 -1.75 13.59
C VAL A 327 -1.02 -0.88 14.43
N ALA A 328 0.26 -0.83 14.12
CA ALA A 328 1.23 -0.09 14.91
C ALA A 328 0.97 1.43 14.84
N LEU A 329 0.58 1.95 13.67
CA LEU A 329 0.13 3.34 13.52
C LEU A 329 -1.17 3.63 14.27
N TYR A 330 -2.15 2.72 14.21
CA TYR A 330 -3.42 2.85 14.94
C TYR A 330 -3.19 2.86 16.46
N VAL A 331 -2.42 1.89 16.97
CA VAL A 331 -2.07 1.80 18.40
C VAL A 331 -1.28 3.04 18.84
N LYS A 332 -0.28 3.50 18.07
CA LYS A 332 0.44 4.75 18.36
C LYS A 332 -0.54 5.93 18.46
N GLY A 333 -1.49 6.03 17.54
CA GLY A 333 -2.54 7.07 17.59
C GLY A 333 -3.37 7.00 18.87
N VAL A 334 -3.86 5.82 19.25
CA VAL A 334 -4.65 5.63 20.47
C VAL A 334 -3.84 5.98 21.72
N LEU A 335 -2.58 5.54 21.79
CA LEU A 335 -1.67 5.85 22.91
C LEU A 335 -1.40 7.35 23.02
N VAL A 336 -1.20 8.04 21.90
CA VAL A 336 -1.01 9.50 21.88
C VAL A 336 -2.24 10.23 22.42
N LEU A 337 -3.45 9.80 22.07
CA LEU A 337 -4.67 10.38 22.64
C LEU A 337 -4.79 10.09 24.13
N HIS A 338 -4.52 8.85 24.53
CA HIS A 338 -4.59 8.45 25.93
C HIS A 338 -3.64 9.25 26.82
N HIS A 339 -2.38 9.43 26.41
CA HIS A 339 -1.40 10.25 27.14
C HIS A 339 -1.77 11.74 27.19
N ARG A 340 -2.58 12.24 26.24
CA ARG A 340 -3.12 13.61 26.26
C ARG A 340 -4.36 13.75 27.16
N GLY A 341 -4.89 12.66 27.73
CA GLY A 341 -6.13 12.64 28.49
C GLY A 341 -7.40 12.55 27.63
N ASP A 342 -7.26 12.37 26.32
CA ASP A 342 -8.38 12.20 25.39
C ASP A 342 -8.93 10.76 25.42
N LYS A 343 -10.25 10.60 25.48
CA LYS A 343 -10.89 9.28 25.37
C LYS A 343 -11.05 8.87 23.90
N TRP A 344 -10.67 7.63 23.59
CA TRP A 344 -10.96 6.96 22.32
C TRP A 344 -11.98 5.83 22.54
N PRO A 345 -13.10 5.77 21.80
CA PRO A 345 -14.11 4.73 21.99
C PRO A 345 -13.55 3.32 21.71
N VAL A 346 -13.65 2.41 22.68
CA VAL A 346 -13.14 1.02 22.56
C VAL A 346 -13.75 0.28 21.37
N GLY A 347 -15.04 0.53 21.07
CA GLY A 347 -15.71 -0.07 19.91
C GLY A 347 -15.03 0.22 18.57
N ARG A 348 -14.35 1.37 18.43
CA ARG A 348 -13.57 1.69 17.21
C ARG A 348 -12.32 0.82 17.12
N THR A 349 -11.61 0.64 18.23
CA THR A 349 -10.43 -0.23 18.28
C THR A 349 -10.80 -1.69 18.01
N VAL A 350 -11.93 -2.17 18.56
CA VAL A 350 -12.43 -3.53 18.30
C VAL A 350 -12.81 -3.69 16.83
N ALA A 351 -13.56 -2.76 16.23
CA ALA A 351 -13.93 -2.81 14.82
C ALA A 351 -12.69 -2.82 13.89
N PHE A 352 -11.70 -1.97 14.19
CA PHE A 352 -10.44 -1.95 13.47
C PHE A 352 -9.69 -3.29 13.59
N ALA A 353 -9.58 -3.84 14.80
CA ALA A 353 -8.93 -5.13 15.03
C ALA A 353 -9.63 -6.28 14.29
N CYS A 354 -10.97 -6.30 14.28
CA CYS A 354 -11.74 -7.26 13.49
C CYS A 354 -11.48 -7.11 12.00
N GLY A 355 -11.43 -5.87 11.47
CA GLY A 355 -11.10 -5.61 10.08
C GLY A 355 -9.71 -6.13 9.70
N ILE A 356 -8.70 -5.87 10.54
CA ILE A 356 -7.33 -6.38 10.34
C ILE A 356 -7.28 -7.92 10.37
N ALA A 357 -7.93 -8.55 11.35
CA ALA A 357 -7.96 -10.00 11.47
C ALA A 357 -8.66 -10.67 10.28
N LEU A 358 -9.71 -10.05 9.75
CA LEU A 358 -10.41 -10.56 8.56
C LEU A 358 -9.56 -10.44 7.29
N ILE A 359 -8.79 -9.35 7.13
CA ILE A 359 -7.86 -9.24 6.01
C ILE A 359 -6.79 -10.33 6.12
N ASP A 360 -6.17 -10.49 7.29
CA ASP A 360 -5.15 -11.52 7.50
C ASP A 360 -5.71 -12.94 7.27
N PHE A 361 -6.92 -13.22 7.75
CA PHE A 361 -7.58 -14.50 7.51
C PHE A 361 -7.81 -14.80 6.03
N ALA A 362 -8.22 -13.79 5.25
CA ALA A 362 -8.51 -13.92 3.83
C ALA A 362 -7.26 -13.93 2.93
N THR A 363 -6.10 -13.47 3.42
CA THR A 363 -4.84 -13.42 2.65
C THR A 363 -3.82 -14.45 3.10
N SER A 364 -3.63 -14.60 4.42
CA SER A 364 -2.59 -15.42 5.05
C SER A 364 -3.17 -16.65 5.77
N GLY A 365 -4.41 -16.56 6.23
CA GLY A 365 -5.10 -17.65 6.92
C GLY A 365 -5.49 -18.80 6.01
N GLY A 366 -6.14 -19.81 6.57
CA GLY A 366 -6.56 -21.00 5.82
C GLY A 366 -7.49 -20.66 4.67
N LEU A 367 -8.34 -19.64 4.82
CA LEU A 367 -9.14 -19.13 3.71
C LEU A 367 -8.27 -18.59 2.55
N GLY A 368 -7.25 -17.79 2.85
CA GLY A 368 -6.29 -17.31 1.85
C GLY A 368 -5.55 -18.46 1.16
N LEU A 369 -5.15 -19.49 1.92
CA LEU A 369 -4.55 -20.71 1.36
C LEU A 369 -5.51 -21.41 0.38
N TYR A 370 -6.74 -21.72 0.79
CA TYR A 370 -7.71 -22.42 -0.07
C TYR A 370 -8.17 -21.58 -1.27
N ALA A 371 -8.15 -20.24 -1.16
CA ALA A 371 -8.48 -19.33 -2.26
C ALA A 371 -7.54 -19.45 -3.48
N HIS A 372 -6.34 -20.01 -3.31
CA HIS A 372 -5.45 -20.30 -4.43
C HIS A 372 -5.86 -21.53 -5.24
N PHE A 373 -6.67 -22.43 -4.66
CA PHE A 373 -6.95 -23.76 -5.22
C PHE A 373 -8.39 -23.95 -5.69
N ALA A 374 -9.32 -23.09 -5.28
CA ALA A 374 -10.73 -23.20 -5.63
C ALA A 374 -11.37 -21.81 -5.77
N PHE A 375 -12.18 -21.65 -6.80
CA PHE A 375 -12.88 -20.40 -7.11
C PHE A 375 -13.89 -20.03 -6.02
N SER A 376 -14.59 -21.01 -5.44
CA SER A 376 -15.54 -20.75 -4.36
C SER A 376 -14.86 -20.09 -3.15
N TYR A 377 -13.71 -20.61 -2.70
CA TYR A 377 -12.91 -20.02 -1.62
C TYR A 377 -12.27 -18.68 -2.02
N HIS A 378 -11.84 -18.54 -3.27
CA HIS A 378 -11.41 -17.26 -3.83
C HIS A 378 -12.50 -16.20 -3.68
N MET A 379 -13.74 -16.55 -4.02
CA MET A 379 -14.88 -15.65 -3.88
C MET A 379 -15.15 -15.31 -2.41
N VAL A 380 -15.14 -16.27 -1.49
CA VAL A 380 -15.29 -15.99 -0.04
C VAL A 380 -14.22 -15.01 0.45
N ALA A 381 -12.95 -15.25 0.09
CA ALA A 381 -11.84 -14.37 0.46
C ALA A 381 -12.05 -12.95 -0.07
N HIS A 382 -12.40 -12.81 -1.35
CA HIS A 382 -12.58 -11.51 -2.00
C HIS A 382 -13.83 -10.77 -1.49
N MET A 383 -14.90 -11.48 -1.09
CA MET A 383 -16.05 -10.87 -0.41
C MET A 383 -15.70 -10.38 1.00
N ILE A 384 -14.85 -11.10 1.74
CA ILE A 384 -14.35 -10.62 3.04
C ILE A 384 -13.47 -9.38 2.85
N LEU A 385 -12.55 -9.40 1.88
CA LEU A 385 -11.64 -8.28 1.59
C LEU A 385 -12.37 -7.06 1.05
N GLY A 386 -13.38 -7.25 0.20
CA GLY A 386 -14.15 -6.18 -0.43
C GLY A 386 -15.27 -5.63 0.43
N MET A 387 -15.89 -6.44 1.29
CA MET A 387 -17.14 -6.06 1.97
C MET A 387 -17.00 -6.04 3.48
N ILE A 388 -16.65 -7.16 4.09
CA ILE A 388 -16.76 -7.32 5.55
C ILE A 388 -15.61 -6.62 6.27
N ALA A 389 -14.36 -6.84 5.86
CA ALA A 389 -13.21 -6.24 6.51
C ALA A 389 -13.18 -4.71 6.39
N PRO A 390 -13.47 -4.10 5.22
CA PRO A 390 -13.53 -2.65 5.09
C PRO A 390 -14.52 -1.97 6.02
N ILE A 391 -15.69 -2.58 6.29
CA ILE A 391 -16.65 -2.05 7.28
C ILE A 391 -15.98 -1.91 8.65
N GLY A 392 -15.27 -2.94 9.12
CA GLY A 392 -14.54 -2.90 10.39
C GLY A 392 -13.48 -1.80 10.43
N ILE A 393 -12.69 -1.66 9.36
CA ILE A 393 -11.64 -0.64 9.25
C ILE A 393 -12.24 0.78 9.24
N VAL A 394 -13.30 1.02 8.47
CA VAL A 394 -13.97 2.33 8.37
C VAL A 394 -14.61 2.73 9.71
N LEU A 395 -15.27 1.79 10.39
CA LEU A 395 -15.82 2.01 11.73
C LEU A 395 -14.73 2.23 12.79
N GLY A 396 -13.49 1.84 12.50
CA GLY A 396 -12.31 2.17 13.28
C GLY A 396 -11.92 3.65 13.29
N ALA A 397 -12.46 4.48 12.39
CA ALA A 397 -12.13 5.90 12.20
C ALA A 397 -10.61 6.22 12.07
N PRO A 398 -9.84 5.47 11.26
CA PRO A 398 -8.39 5.66 11.16
C PRO A 398 -8.01 7.07 10.69
N ILE A 399 -8.80 7.70 9.82
CA ILE A 399 -8.48 9.06 9.32
C ILE A 399 -8.71 10.08 10.43
N THR A 400 -9.80 9.96 11.21
CA THR A 400 -10.06 10.80 12.38
C THR A 400 -8.95 10.65 13.41
N LEU A 401 -8.51 9.41 13.69
CA LEU A 401 -7.43 9.16 14.62
C LEU A 401 -6.14 9.81 14.15
N ALA A 402 -5.79 9.66 12.87
CA ALA A 402 -4.63 10.31 12.26
C ALA A 402 -4.71 11.84 12.37
N LEU A 403 -5.85 12.46 12.02
CA LEU A 403 -6.04 13.91 12.11
C LEU A 403 -5.98 14.45 13.53
N ARG A 404 -6.30 13.65 14.57
CA ARG A 404 -6.19 14.07 15.98
C ARG A 404 -4.77 13.90 16.55
N THR A 405 -3.97 13.01 15.98
CA THR A 405 -2.69 12.57 16.58
C THR A 405 -1.47 13.05 15.81
N LEU A 406 -1.57 13.21 14.50
CA LEU A 406 -0.46 13.65 13.65
C LEU A 406 0.06 15.03 14.06
N PRO A 407 1.39 15.25 13.99
CA PRO A 407 2.01 16.50 14.39
C PRO A 407 1.58 17.68 13.49
N GLN A 408 1.50 18.86 14.10
CA GLN A 408 1.32 20.13 13.40
C GLN A 408 2.65 20.59 12.75
N GLY A 409 2.62 21.70 12.00
CA GLY A 409 3.83 22.33 11.47
C GLY A 409 4.79 22.75 12.59
N ARG A 410 6.11 22.68 12.33
CA ARG A 410 7.16 23.10 13.26
C ARG A 410 7.20 24.62 13.41
N THR A 411 6.81 25.34 12.35
CA THR A 411 6.70 26.80 12.33
C THR A 411 5.28 27.22 11.94
N LYS A 412 4.96 28.51 12.12
CA LYS A 412 3.65 29.06 11.74
C LYS A 412 3.36 28.95 10.23
N ASP A 413 4.39 29.01 9.41
CA ASP A 413 4.28 28.97 7.95
C ASP A 413 4.33 27.53 7.39
N GLU A 414 4.83 26.57 8.16
CA GLU A 414 4.90 25.17 7.75
C GLU A 414 3.52 24.52 7.78
N ARG A 415 3.14 23.82 6.70
CA ARG A 415 1.88 23.07 6.67
C ARG A 415 1.94 21.87 7.62
N GLY A 416 3.05 21.13 7.63
CA GLY A 416 3.22 19.92 8.43
C GLY A 416 2.39 18.72 7.95
N VAL A 417 2.59 17.57 8.62
CA VAL A 417 2.04 16.27 8.17
C VAL A 417 0.52 16.23 8.29
N ARG A 418 -0.03 16.71 9.42
CA ARG A 418 -1.49 16.75 9.65
C ARG A 418 -2.23 17.57 8.60
N ALA A 419 -1.79 18.81 8.33
CA ALA A 419 -2.47 19.64 7.36
C ALA A 419 -2.19 19.21 5.90
N THR A 420 -1.09 18.48 5.66
CA THR A 420 -0.86 17.82 4.36
C THR A 420 -1.86 16.69 4.12
N LEU A 421 -2.12 15.85 5.13
CA LEU A 421 -3.20 14.86 5.06
C LEU A 421 -4.56 15.53 4.82
N LEU A 422 -4.87 16.60 5.57
CA LEU A 422 -6.12 17.34 5.39
C LEU A 422 -6.24 17.92 3.97
N ALA A 423 -5.16 18.46 3.41
CA ALA A 423 -5.12 18.98 2.04
C ALA A 423 -5.27 17.87 0.99
N ALA A 424 -4.74 16.67 1.25
CA ALA A 424 -4.92 15.51 0.38
C ALA A 424 -6.39 15.04 0.37
N LEU A 425 -7.03 14.98 1.55
CA LEU A 425 -8.44 14.65 1.69
C LEU A 425 -9.33 15.64 0.93
N HIS A 426 -9.02 16.93 0.94
CA HIS A 426 -9.80 17.95 0.20
C HIS A 426 -9.30 18.20 -1.23
N SER A 427 -8.45 17.33 -1.77
CA SER A 427 -7.95 17.47 -3.14
C SER A 427 -9.04 17.16 -4.18
N LYS A 428 -8.87 17.69 -5.41
CA LYS A 428 -9.81 17.40 -6.52
C LYS A 428 -9.97 15.91 -6.79
N LEU A 429 -8.88 15.14 -6.66
CA LEU A 429 -8.90 13.69 -6.84
C LEU A 429 -9.70 13.02 -5.72
N ALA A 430 -9.47 13.38 -4.46
CA ALA A 430 -10.23 12.83 -3.35
C ALA A 430 -11.73 13.16 -3.48
N ILE A 431 -12.08 14.38 -3.89
CA ILE A 431 -13.47 14.78 -4.17
C ILE A 431 -14.09 13.93 -5.30
N PHE A 432 -13.32 13.60 -6.35
CA PHE A 432 -13.79 12.75 -7.44
C PHE A 432 -14.04 11.31 -6.97
N TYR A 433 -13.07 10.69 -6.31
CA TYR A 433 -13.20 9.29 -5.85
C TYR A 433 -14.25 9.11 -4.76
N THR A 434 -14.45 10.11 -3.90
CA THR A 434 -15.48 10.07 -2.85
C THR A 434 -16.89 10.40 -3.36
N TYR A 435 -17.06 10.64 -4.67
CA TYR A 435 -18.39 10.77 -5.26
C TYR A 435 -19.10 9.41 -5.25
N PRO A 436 -20.35 9.29 -4.74
CA PRO A 436 -21.00 7.98 -4.53
C PRO A 436 -21.08 7.09 -5.77
N VAL A 437 -21.36 7.68 -6.93
CA VAL A 437 -21.43 6.92 -8.20
C VAL A 437 -20.05 6.43 -8.63
N VAL A 438 -18.99 7.21 -8.38
CA VAL A 438 -17.61 6.79 -8.68
C VAL A 438 -17.21 5.68 -7.72
N ALA A 439 -17.49 5.81 -6.43
CA ALA A 439 -17.24 4.76 -5.44
C ALA A 439 -17.98 3.46 -5.80
N LEU A 440 -19.25 3.53 -6.20
CA LEU A 440 -20.03 2.39 -6.69
C LEU A 440 -19.41 1.77 -7.95
N ALA A 441 -18.98 2.59 -8.91
CA ALA A 441 -18.35 2.10 -10.14
C ALA A 441 -17.02 1.38 -9.87
N PHE A 442 -16.22 1.84 -8.91
CA PHE A 442 -15.01 1.14 -8.48
C PHE A 442 -15.32 -0.13 -7.70
N PHE A 443 -16.37 -0.11 -6.88
CA PHE A 443 -16.80 -1.26 -6.10
C PHE A 443 -17.35 -2.37 -7.00
N ASP A 444 -18.51 -2.16 -7.63
CA ASP A 444 -19.16 -3.20 -8.45
C ASP A 444 -18.62 -3.26 -9.86
N GLY A 445 -18.36 -2.11 -10.50
CA GLY A 445 -17.89 -2.09 -11.89
C GLY A 445 -16.55 -2.83 -12.07
N SER A 446 -15.73 -2.87 -11.02
CA SER A 446 -14.50 -3.66 -11.03
C SER A 446 -14.72 -5.17 -11.04
N LEU A 447 -15.83 -5.68 -10.48
CA LEU A 447 -16.19 -7.10 -10.54
C LEU A 447 -16.44 -7.53 -11.99
N PHE A 448 -17.23 -6.75 -12.73
CA PHE A 448 -17.48 -7.00 -14.15
C PHE A 448 -16.20 -6.91 -14.97
N ALA A 449 -15.37 -5.90 -14.71
CA ALA A 449 -14.09 -5.75 -15.38
C ALA A 449 -13.14 -6.94 -15.10
N LEU A 450 -13.11 -7.44 -13.87
CA LEU A 450 -12.23 -8.55 -13.50
C LEU A 450 -12.71 -9.89 -14.07
N TYR A 451 -13.96 -10.25 -13.80
CA TYR A 451 -14.48 -11.61 -14.02
C TYR A 451 -15.13 -11.81 -15.41
N PHE A 452 -15.60 -10.75 -16.07
CA PHE A 452 -16.17 -10.85 -17.44
C PHE A 452 -15.23 -10.36 -18.53
N THR A 453 -13.97 -10.12 -18.19
CA THR A 453 -12.90 -9.95 -19.17
C THR A 453 -11.82 -11.02 -18.94
N ASN A 454 -10.73 -10.94 -19.69
CA ASN A 454 -9.60 -11.85 -19.54
C ASN A 454 -8.75 -11.57 -18.30
N LEU A 455 -9.09 -10.51 -17.54
CA LEU A 455 -8.27 -9.99 -16.46
C LEU A 455 -8.11 -11.00 -15.32
N PHE A 456 -9.19 -11.68 -14.91
CA PHE A 456 -9.13 -12.68 -13.84
C PHE A 456 -8.13 -13.81 -14.16
N GLY A 457 -8.29 -14.49 -15.30
CA GLY A 457 -7.38 -15.56 -15.71
C GLY A 457 -5.93 -15.08 -15.87
N SER A 458 -5.71 -13.87 -16.40
CA SER A 458 -4.36 -13.29 -16.51
C SER A 458 -3.74 -12.94 -15.16
N MET A 459 -4.52 -12.39 -14.23
CA MET A 459 -4.03 -12.01 -12.90
C MET A 459 -3.79 -13.23 -12.02
N MET A 460 -4.63 -14.26 -12.09
CA MET A 460 -4.45 -15.54 -11.38
C MET A 460 -3.13 -16.23 -11.66
N GLN A 461 -2.62 -16.10 -12.89
CA GLN A 461 -1.35 -16.71 -13.29
C GLN A 461 -0.12 -15.94 -12.76
N SER A 462 -0.30 -14.81 -12.08
CA SER A 462 0.79 -13.97 -11.61
C SER A 462 0.63 -13.59 -10.14
N HIS A 463 1.69 -13.71 -9.35
CA HIS A 463 1.66 -13.33 -7.93
C HIS A 463 1.30 -11.85 -7.72
N VAL A 464 1.82 -10.95 -8.56
CA VAL A 464 1.47 -9.52 -8.53
C VAL A 464 0.00 -9.30 -8.91
N GLY A 465 -0.55 -10.09 -9.83
CA GLY A 465 -1.97 -10.05 -10.16
C GLY A 465 -2.84 -10.38 -8.94
N HIS A 466 -2.55 -11.47 -8.24
CA HIS A 466 -3.19 -11.84 -6.97
C HIS A 466 -3.11 -10.73 -5.93
N LEU A 467 -1.92 -10.18 -5.69
CA LEU A 467 -1.73 -9.07 -4.77
C LEU A 467 -2.54 -7.84 -5.18
N PHE A 468 -2.55 -7.51 -6.47
CA PHE A 468 -3.32 -6.39 -7.01
C PHE A 468 -4.81 -6.59 -6.77
N MET A 469 -5.36 -7.78 -7.01
CA MET A 469 -6.77 -8.08 -6.71
C MET A 469 -7.05 -7.88 -5.22
N ASN A 470 -6.25 -8.46 -4.33
CA ASN A 470 -6.42 -8.30 -2.88
C ASN A 470 -6.44 -6.82 -2.46
N ILE A 471 -5.43 -6.05 -2.87
CA ILE A 471 -5.32 -4.63 -2.54
C ILE A 471 -6.46 -3.83 -3.16
N HIS A 472 -6.82 -4.12 -4.42
CA HIS A 472 -7.92 -3.44 -5.11
C HIS A 472 -9.26 -3.65 -4.38
N PHE A 473 -9.62 -4.88 -4.02
CA PHE A 473 -10.88 -5.14 -3.31
C PHE A 473 -10.91 -4.49 -1.93
N ILE A 474 -9.80 -4.55 -1.17
CA ILE A 474 -9.67 -3.82 0.09
C ILE A 474 -9.92 -2.32 -0.13
N LEU A 475 -9.24 -1.70 -1.10
CA LEU A 475 -9.35 -0.26 -1.35
C LEU A 475 -10.72 0.15 -1.89
N ALA A 476 -11.30 -0.64 -2.79
CA ALA A 476 -12.64 -0.39 -3.36
C ALA A 476 -13.71 -0.48 -2.27
N GLY A 477 -13.63 -1.49 -1.41
CA GLY A 477 -14.49 -1.62 -0.23
C GLY A 477 -14.31 -0.47 0.74
N LEU A 478 -13.06 -0.13 1.10
CA LEU A 478 -12.78 0.99 2.00
C LEU A 478 -13.36 2.29 1.46
N LEU A 479 -13.22 2.54 0.16
CA LEU A 479 -13.78 3.73 -0.49
C LEU A 479 -15.30 3.73 -0.43
N PHE A 480 -15.96 2.64 -0.82
CA PHE A 480 -17.42 2.52 -0.84
C PHE A 480 -18.01 2.71 0.56
N PHE A 481 -17.55 1.92 1.55
CA PHE A 481 -18.07 2.01 2.91
C PHE A 481 -17.68 3.31 3.61
N HIS A 482 -16.56 3.95 3.26
CA HIS A 482 -16.24 5.30 3.72
C HIS A 482 -17.27 6.35 3.24
N VAL A 483 -17.77 6.23 2.00
CA VAL A 483 -18.77 7.17 1.46
C VAL A 483 -20.17 6.93 2.05
N ILE A 484 -20.55 5.66 2.28
CA ILE A 484 -21.90 5.28 2.71
C ILE A 484 -22.08 5.36 4.24
N ILE A 485 -21.21 4.69 5.01
CA ILE A 485 -21.33 4.58 6.48
C ILE A 485 -20.16 5.22 7.24
N GLY A 486 -19.19 5.80 6.52
CA GLY A 486 -17.98 6.36 7.11
C GLY A 486 -18.25 7.46 8.12
N ILE A 487 -17.60 7.32 9.28
CA ILE A 487 -17.57 8.33 10.35
C ILE A 487 -16.40 9.32 10.21
N ASP A 488 -15.46 8.99 9.33
CA ASP A 488 -14.32 9.85 9.02
C ASP A 488 -14.73 11.06 8.16
N PRO A 489 -13.97 12.18 8.22
CA PRO A 489 -14.31 13.38 7.47
C PRO A 489 -14.33 13.13 5.96
N ASN A 490 -15.48 13.39 5.33
CA ASN A 490 -15.65 13.35 3.88
C ASN A 490 -15.63 14.78 3.31
N PRO A 491 -14.94 15.04 2.17
CA PRO A 491 -14.93 16.36 1.52
C PRO A 491 -16.32 16.89 1.17
N ARG A 492 -17.30 16.01 0.96
CA ARG A 492 -18.69 16.36 0.66
C ARG A 492 -19.64 15.62 1.58
N ARG A 493 -20.67 16.31 2.04
CA ARG A 493 -21.80 15.67 2.73
C ARG A 493 -22.72 15.06 1.68
N VAL A 494 -22.79 13.73 1.64
CA VAL A 494 -23.71 13.01 0.78
C VAL A 494 -25.06 12.94 1.48
N PRO A 495 -26.17 13.38 0.86
CA PRO A 495 -27.50 13.26 1.44
C PRO A 495 -27.84 11.79 1.74
N HIS A 496 -28.52 11.54 2.86
CA HIS A 496 -28.86 10.17 3.29
C HIS A 496 -29.69 9.42 2.25
N LEU A 497 -30.63 10.09 1.57
CA LEU A 497 -31.42 9.49 0.48
C LEU A 497 -30.53 8.99 -0.67
N VAL A 498 -29.52 9.77 -1.06
CA VAL A 498 -28.57 9.37 -2.12
C VAL A 498 -27.78 8.13 -1.68
N ARG A 499 -27.36 8.06 -0.41
CA ARG A 499 -26.69 6.86 0.13
C ARG A 499 -27.59 5.63 0.05
N ILE A 500 -28.85 5.76 0.46
CA ILE A 500 -29.85 4.68 0.39
C ILE A 500 -30.02 4.20 -1.05
N VAL A 501 -30.21 5.12 -2.01
CA VAL A 501 -30.34 4.77 -3.44
C VAL A 501 -29.10 4.07 -3.96
N ILE A 502 -27.90 4.55 -3.62
CA ILE A 502 -26.63 3.94 -4.05
C ILE A 502 -26.45 2.54 -3.44
N VAL A 503 -26.87 2.34 -2.19
CA VAL A 503 -26.86 1.03 -1.51
C VAL A 503 -27.80 0.05 -2.22
N PHE A 504 -29.03 0.44 -2.56
CA PHE A 504 -29.94 -0.39 -3.34
C PHE A 504 -29.42 -0.69 -4.75
N ALA A 505 -28.79 0.28 -5.39
CA ALA A 505 -28.16 0.09 -6.69
C ALA A 505 -27.01 -0.94 -6.57
N ALA A 506 -26.17 -0.84 -5.53
CA ALA A 506 -25.10 -1.79 -5.27
C ALA A 506 -25.63 -3.22 -5.08
N MET A 507 -26.65 -3.40 -4.23
CA MET A 507 -27.32 -4.70 -4.05
C MET A 507 -27.77 -5.28 -5.39
N SER A 508 -28.47 -4.46 -6.19
CA SER A 508 -29.03 -4.90 -7.48
C SER A 508 -27.94 -5.30 -8.49
N ILE A 509 -26.88 -4.50 -8.59
CA ILE A 509 -25.77 -4.74 -9.52
C ILE A 509 -24.98 -5.99 -9.11
N HIS A 510 -24.68 -6.12 -7.81
CA HIS A 510 -23.96 -7.26 -7.26
C HIS A 510 -24.75 -8.57 -7.36
N ALA A 511 -26.07 -8.50 -7.15
CA ALA A 511 -26.97 -9.64 -7.35
C ALA A 511 -26.96 -10.11 -8.82
N PHE A 512 -27.02 -9.16 -9.78
CA PHE A 512 -26.93 -9.49 -11.20
C PHE A 512 -25.58 -10.12 -11.56
N PHE A 513 -24.47 -9.57 -11.05
CA PHE A 513 -23.14 -10.16 -11.20
C PHE A 513 -23.10 -11.62 -10.74
N SER A 514 -23.65 -11.88 -9.56
CA SER A 514 -23.65 -13.21 -8.94
C SER A 514 -24.49 -14.21 -9.72
N VAL A 515 -25.70 -13.82 -10.15
CA VAL A 515 -26.58 -14.66 -10.99
C VAL A 515 -25.94 -14.97 -12.34
N ALA A 516 -25.28 -14.00 -12.96
CA ALA A 516 -24.57 -14.21 -14.21
C ALA A 516 -23.43 -15.23 -14.06
N LEU A 517 -22.70 -15.19 -12.93
CA LEU A 517 -21.66 -16.16 -12.63
C LEU A 517 -22.22 -17.55 -12.32
N MET A 518 -23.34 -17.65 -11.60
CA MET A 518 -24.08 -18.90 -11.39
C MET A 518 -24.60 -19.50 -12.70
N SER A 519 -24.94 -18.66 -13.67
CA SER A 519 -25.47 -19.07 -14.98
C SER A 519 -24.36 -19.33 -16.01
N SER A 520 -23.09 -19.16 -15.63
CA SER A 520 -21.97 -19.36 -16.54
C SER A 520 -21.82 -20.84 -16.92
N THR A 521 -21.49 -21.08 -18.19
CA THR A 521 -21.27 -22.42 -18.76
C THR A 521 -19.81 -22.67 -19.12
N THR A 522 -18.94 -21.67 -18.92
CA THR A 522 -17.52 -21.71 -19.22
C THR A 522 -16.70 -21.25 -18.02
N LEU A 523 -15.51 -21.81 -17.86
CA LEU A 523 -14.57 -21.39 -16.81
C LEU A 523 -13.96 -20.03 -17.15
N ILE A 524 -14.02 -19.09 -16.21
CA ILE A 524 -13.47 -17.73 -16.40
C ILE A 524 -11.99 -17.60 -16.04
N ASP A 525 -11.45 -18.61 -15.36
CA ASP A 525 -10.07 -18.70 -14.86
C ASP A 525 -9.01 -18.98 -15.94
N ARG A 526 -9.44 -19.25 -17.18
CA ARG A 526 -8.59 -19.65 -18.31
C ARG A 526 -7.72 -20.88 -18.01
N GLY A 527 -8.25 -21.82 -17.23
CA GLY A 527 -7.57 -23.09 -16.90
C GLY A 527 -6.54 -23.00 -15.78
N TYR A 528 -6.51 -21.89 -15.03
CA TYR A 528 -5.65 -21.76 -13.84
C TYR A 528 -5.91 -22.88 -12.82
N PHE A 529 -7.14 -23.05 -12.35
CA PHE A 529 -7.48 -24.10 -11.36
C PHE A 529 -7.32 -25.50 -11.95
N ALA A 530 -7.58 -25.67 -13.24
CA ALA A 530 -7.32 -26.94 -13.93
C ALA A 530 -5.82 -27.30 -13.94
N SER A 531 -4.93 -26.31 -14.06
CA SER A 531 -3.48 -26.52 -14.11
C SER A 531 -2.88 -26.99 -12.78
N LEU A 532 -3.52 -26.67 -11.65
CA LEU A 532 -3.09 -27.06 -10.31
C LEU A 532 -3.27 -28.56 -10.05
N LYS A 533 -4.17 -29.23 -10.78
CA LYS A 533 -4.53 -30.65 -10.61
C LYS A 533 -4.90 -31.01 -9.17
N THR A 534 -5.68 -30.14 -8.52
CA THR A 534 -6.11 -30.29 -7.13
C THR A 534 -6.97 -31.54 -6.93
N PRO A 535 -6.54 -32.56 -6.14
CA PRO A 535 -7.20 -33.87 -6.13
C PRO A 535 -8.63 -33.90 -5.59
N TRP A 536 -8.97 -32.98 -4.69
CA TRP A 536 -10.28 -32.90 -4.04
C TRP A 536 -11.27 -31.98 -4.78
N LEU A 537 -10.83 -31.29 -5.84
CA LEU A 537 -11.65 -30.40 -6.64
C LEU A 537 -11.88 -31.02 -8.03
N THR A 538 -12.97 -31.77 -8.17
CA THR A 538 -13.24 -32.57 -9.37
C THR A 538 -14.10 -31.86 -10.41
N ASP A 539 -14.99 -30.95 -9.99
CA ASP A 539 -15.87 -30.18 -10.87
C ASP A 539 -15.62 -28.67 -10.70
N LEU A 540 -14.81 -28.11 -11.60
CA LEU A 540 -14.42 -26.71 -11.59
C LEU A 540 -15.57 -25.77 -11.96
N LEU A 541 -16.49 -26.22 -12.81
CA LEU A 541 -17.61 -25.38 -13.24
C LEU A 541 -18.63 -25.27 -12.11
N ALA A 542 -18.93 -26.39 -11.44
CA ALA A 542 -19.77 -26.38 -10.25
C ALA A 542 -19.16 -25.52 -9.12
N ASP A 543 -17.84 -25.57 -8.93
CA ASP A 543 -17.15 -24.71 -7.94
C ASP A 543 -17.25 -23.21 -8.29
N GLN A 544 -17.16 -22.86 -9.58
CA GLN A 544 -17.37 -21.48 -10.04
C GLN A 544 -18.81 -21.01 -9.80
N GLN A 545 -19.80 -21.84 -10.11
CA GLN A 545 -21.22 -21.55 -9.88
C GLN A 545 -21.55 -21.44 -8.38
N LEU A 546 -20.91 -22.27 -7.55
CA LEU A 546 -20.95 -22.14 -6.09
C LEU A 546 -20.34 -20.81 -5.66
N GLY A 547 -19.22 -20.40 -6.24
CA GLY A 547 -18.65 -19.06 -6.04
C GLY A 547 -19.66 -17.95 -6.36
N GLY A 548 -20.39 -18.04 -7.47
CA GLY A 548 -21.48 -17.11 -7.78
C GLY A 548 -22.56 -17.08 -6.69
N SER A 549 -22.97 -18.24 -6.19
CA SER A 549 -23.97 -18.35 -5.11
C SER A 549 -23.49 -17.74 -3.79
N ILE A 550 -22.22 -17.94 -3.45
CA ILE A 550 -21.54 -17.33 -2.30
C ILE A 550 -21.48 -15.81 -2.46
N GLY A 551 -21.08 -15.34 -3.65
CA GLY A 551 -21.03 -13.92 -3.99
C GLY A 551 -22.37 -13.24 -3.73
N TRP A 552 -23.49 -13.90 -4.08
CA TRP A 552 -24.83 -13.40 -3.79
C TRP A 552 -25.10 -13.33 -2.28
N ALA A 553 -24.97 -14.46 -1.58
CA ALA A 553 -25.32 -14.54 -0.15
C ALA A 553 -24.46 -13.61 0.74
N MET A 554 -23.15 -13.55 0.49
CA MET A 554 -22.24 -12.67 1.23
C MET A 554 -22.32 -11.22 0.78
N GLY A 555 -22.85 -10.94 -0.41
CA GLY A 555 -23.08 -9.60 -0.91
C GLY A 555 -24.19 -8.87 -0.17
N GLU A 556 -25.33 -9.53 0.01
CA GLU A 556 -26.53 -8.87 0.53
C GLU A 556 -26.45 -8.55 2.03
N ILE A 557 -25.87 -9.44 2.84
CA ILE A 557 -25.86 -9.29 4.31
C ILE A 557 -25.15 -8.00 4.76
N PRO A 558 -23.90 -7.70 4.33
CA PRO A 558 -23.21 -6.47 4.72
C PRO A 558 -23.90 -5.22 4.19
N ILE A 559 -24.48 -5.28 3.00
CA ILE A 559 -25.16 -4.13 2.40
C ILE A 559 -26.47 -3.84 3.15
N LEU A 560 -27.22 -4.85 3.58
CA LEU A 560 -28.39 -4.67 4.45
C LEU A 560 -28.02 -4.06 5.80
N ILE A 561 -26.90 -4.48 6.41
CA ILE A 561 -26.38 -3.86 7.64
C ILE A 561 -26.04 -2.39 7.40
N ALA A 562 -25.38 -2.07 6.28
CA ALA A 562 -25.07 -0.70 5.91
C ALA A 562 -26.33 0.14 5.68
N LEU A 563 -27.35 -0.41 5.02
CA LEU A 563 -28.65 0.22 4.80
C LEU A 563 -29.32 0.59 6.13
N VAL A 564 -29.39 -0.36 7.07
CA VAL A 564 -29.94 -0.14 8.42
C VAL A 564 -29.13 0.92 9.16
N ALA A 565 -27.80 0.88 9.08
CA ALA A 565 -26.94 1.88 9.71
C ALA A 565 -27.15 3.29 9.13
N THR A 566 -27.27 3.42 7.81
CA THR A 566 -27.57 4.69 7.13
C THR A 566 -28.96 5.20 7.52
N PHE A 567 -29.97 4.33 7.59
CA PHE A 567 -31.33 4.70 8.00
C PHE A 567 -31.37 5.18 9.46
N ILE A 568 -30.72 4.46 10.39
CA ILE A 568 -30.60 4.89 11.79
C ILE A 568 -29.88 6.24 11.90
N SER A 569 -28.84 6.45 11.08
CA SER A 569 -28.10 7.72 11.05
C SER A 569 -28.96 8.87 10.56
N TRP A 570 -29.77 8.64 9.53
CA TRP A 570 -30.72 9.61 9.01
C TRP A 570 -31.74 10.03 10.06
N VAL A 571 -32.43 9.06 10.70
CA VAL A 571 -33.43 9.35 11.75
C VAL A 571 -32.81 10.14 12.91
N LYS A 572 -31.57 9.81 13.30
CA LYS A 572 -30.86 10.54 14.36
C LYS A 572 -30.53 11.97 13.95
N ASP A 573 -30.03 12.18 12.75
CA ASP A 573 -29.66 13.52 12.27
C ASP A 573 -30.90 14.39 12.10
N ASP A 574 -31.97 13.85 11.53
CA ASP A 574 -33.26 14.53 11.35
C ASP A 574 -33.86 14.95 12.70
N SER A 575 -33.82 14.05 13.70
CA SER A 575 -34.27 14.38 15.06
C SER A 575 -33.44 15.49 15.73
N ARG A 576 -32.14 15.60 15.40
CA ARG A 576 -31.26 16.65 15.94
C ARG A 576 -31.50 17.97 15.23
N GLU A 577 -31.72 17.94 13.93
CA GLU A 577 -32.06 19.11 13.13
C GLU A 577 -33.41 19.70 13.53
N ALA A 578 -34.43 18.86 13.69
CA ALA A 578 -35.74 19.27 14.21
C ALA A 578 -35.62 19.97 15.57
N LYS A 579 -34.86 19.39 16.52
CA LYS A 579 -34.58 20.02 17.82
C LYS A 579 -33.79 21.33 17.70
N ARG A 580 -32.92 21.48 16.70
CA ARG A 580 -32.17 22.73 16.47
C ARG A 580 -33.12 23.82 15.98
N ILE A 581 -34.00 23.49 15.05
CA ILE A 581 -35.01 24.41 14.52
C ILE A 581 -35.94 24.85 15.65
N ASP A 582 -36.49 23.92 16.44
CA ASP A 582 -37.34 24.22 17.59
C ASP A 582 -36.66 25.14 18.63
N ARG A 583 -35.36 24.93 18.91
CA ARG A 583 -34.61 25.84 19.81
C ARG A 583 -34.38 27.22 19.21
N ASN A 584 -34.24 27.32 17.88
CA ASN A 584 -34.08 28.60 17.21
C ASN A 584 -35.40 29.37 17.15
N THR A 585 -36.52 28.70 16.87
CA THR A 585 -37.86 29.32 16.86
C THR A 585 -38.21 29.86 18.26
N VAL A 586 -37.98 29.08 19.32
CA VAL A 586 -38.17 29.55 20.71
C VAL A 586 -37.29 30.77 21.03
N ARG A 587 -36.04 30.80 20.55
CA ARG A 587 -35.13 31.95 20.74
C ARG A 587 -35.59 33.19 19.98
N ALA A 588 -36.01 33.03 18.72
CA ALA A 588 -36.52 34.12 17.90
C ALA A 588 -37.78 34.74 18.54
N ALA A 589 -38.72 33.89 18.98
CA ALA A 589 -39.91 34.30 19.70
C ALA A 589 -39.58 35.06 20.99
N ALA A 590 -38.59 34.60 21.78
CA ALA A 590 -38.16 35.29 22.99
C ALA A 590 -37.50 36.65 22.74
N MET A 591 -36.90 36.87 21.56
CA MET A 591 -36.29 38.14 21.16
C MET A 591 -37.24 39.05 20.37
N GLY A 592 -38.51 38.66 20.19
CA GLY A 592 -39.48 39.38 19.36
C GLY A 592 -39.10 39.43 17.87
N GLN A 593 -38.22 38.53 17.44
CA GLN A 593 -37.82 38.38 16.04
C GLN A 593 -38.75 37.39 15.34
N PRO A 594 -39.11 37.63 14.06
CA PRO A 594 -39.85 36.65 13.28
C PRO A 594 -39.07 35.34 13.22
N ASP A 595 -39.77 34.22 13.34
CA ASP A 595 -39.16 32.90 13.13
C ASP A 595 -38.98 32.62 11.62
N ASP A 596 -38.24 31.56 11.30
CA ASP A 596 -37.95 31.18 9.91
C ASP A 596 -39.23 31.00 9.06
N LEU A 597 -40.36 30.60 9.67
CA LEU A 597 -41.65 30.45 9.01
C LEU A 597 -42.32 31.79 8.72
N ALA A 598 -42.26 32.73 9.66
CA ALA A 598 -42.75 34.09 9.46
C ALA A 598 -41.95 34.82 8.37
N GLU A 599 -40.62 34.66 8.35
CA GLU A 599 -39.76 35.22 7.30
C GLU A 599 -40.07 34.59 5.93
N TYR A 600 -40.28 33.27 5.88
CA TYR A 600 -40.68 32.58 4.65
C TYR A 600 -42.06 33.00 4.14
N ASN A 601 -43.04 33.14 5.04
CA ASN A 601 -44.38 33.63 4.69
C ASN A 601 -44.33 35.07 4.16
N GLN A 602 -43.48 35.92 4.75
CA GLN A 602 -43.27 37.29 4.28
C GLN A 602 -42.66 37.30 2.87
N TYR A 603 -41.66 36.44 2.60
CA TYR A 603 -41.11 36.26 1.26
C TYR A 603 -42.16 35.81 0.22
N LEU A 604 -43.02 34.85 0.57
CA LEU A 604 -44.12 34.43 -0.31
C LEU A 604 -45.14 35.55 -0.57
N GLN A 605 -45.42 36.38 0.44
CA GLN A 605 -46.28 37.56 0.27
C GLN A 605 -45.65 38.61 -0.66
N GLU A 606 -44.35 38.86 -0.54
CA GLU A 606 -43.61 39.75 -1.44
C GLU A 606 -43.63 39.24 -2.89
N LEU A 607 -43.44 37.94 -3.10
CA LEU A 607 -43.58 37.30 -4.42
C LEU A 607 -44.99 37.49 -4.99
N ALA A 608 -46.02 37.21 -4.19
CA ALA A 608 -47.41 37.37 -4.63
C ALA A 608 -47.77 38.84 -4.92
N GLN A 609 -47.17 39.80 -4.21
CA GLN A 609 -47.33 41.22 -4.49
C GLN A 609 -46.63 41.65 -5.77
N ARG A 610 -45.44 41.12 -6.06
CA ARG A 610 -44.74 41.38 -7.33
C ARG A 610 -45.55 40.85 -8.51
N ASP A 611 -46.04 39.63 -8.43
CA ASP A 611 -46.88 39.03 -9.49
C ASP A 611 -48.13 39.86 -9.77
N ARG A 612 -48.78 40.42 -8.74
CA ARG A 612 -49.95 41.31 -8.90
C ARG A 612 -49.64 42.69 -9.46
N ASN A 613 -48.41 43.17 -9.27
CA ASN A 613 -47.97 44.47 -9.79
C ASN A 613 -47.45 44.37 -11.23
N GLU A 614 -47.12 43.16 -11.70
CA GLU A 614 -46.69 42.86 -13.06
C GLU A 614 -47.84 42.41 -13.99
N SER A 615 -49.01 42.06 -13.44
CA SER A 615 -50.28 41.82 -14.15
C SER A 615 -51.13 43.09 -14.26
#